data_AF-G4D3E8-F1
#
_entry.id   AF-G4D3E8-F1
#
_cell.length_a   1.000
_cell.length_b   1.000
_cell.length_c   1.000
_cell.angle_alpha   90.00
_cell.angle_beta   90.00
_cell.angle_gamma   90.00
#
_symmetry.space_group_name_H-M   'P 1'
#
loop_
_entity.id
_entity.type
_entity.pdbx_description
1 polymer ?
#
loop_
_entity_poly.entity_id
_entity_poly.type
_entity_poly.pdbx_seq_one_letter_code
_entity_poly.pdbx_strand_id
1 'polypeptide(L)'
;MSGMMLMYTVTLGSYFNYILKNKILSGFQDYSSFRSNTNVKINHSIILLGQIIVSIISLILNYNKGFNPLCFSLIVPIIMLVLHTLTGFGEVENLVNSGKKVEMNQIEKYVTWNIPLHIIYFILYLISAEQLLSLF
;
A
#
# COMPACT_ATOMS: atom_id res chain seq x y z
N MET A 1 3.73 7.42 -5.67
CA MET A 1 3.55 6.14 -4.93
C MET A 1 4.19 4.94 -5.58
N SER A 2 4.33 4.86 -6.92
CA SER A 2 4.97 3.72 -7.60
C SER A 2 6.32 3.33 -6.97
N GLY A 3 7.24 4.29 -6.85
CA GLY A 3 8.55 4.04 -6.23
C GLY A 3 8.48 3.53 -4.78
N MET A 4 7.51 4.01 -3.99
CA MET A 4 7.31 3.54 -2.62
C MET A 4 6.78 2.09 -2.59
N MET A 5 5.82 1.75 -3.44
CA MET A 5 5.28 0.38 -3.54
C MET A 5 6.36 -0.62 -4.00
N LEU A 6 7.19 -0.22 -4.96
CA LEU A 6 8.31 -1.02 -5.43
C LEU A 6 9.35 -1.21 -4.32
N MET A 7 9.73 -0.12 -3.64
CA MET A 7 10.69 -0.17 -2.53
C MET A 7 10.18 -1.05 -1.39
N TYR A 8 8.90 -0.91 -1.02
CA TYR A 8 8.26 -1.78 -0.04
C TYR A 8 8.39 -3.25 -0.44
N THR A 9 8.06 -3.58 -1.69
CA THR A 9 8.11 -4.94 -2.23
C THR A 9 9.51 -5.56 -2.07
N VAL A 10 10.56 -4.82 -2.44
CA VAL A 10 11.95 -5.29 -2.39
C VAL A 10 12.50 -5.35 -0.96
N THR A 11 12.04 -4.48 -0.08
CA THR A 11 12.57 -4.33 1.29
C THR A 11 11.60 -4.88 2.33
N LEU A 12 10.74 -4.02 2.88
CA LEU A 12 9.94 -4.30 4.07
C LEU A 12 8.94 -5.44 3.85
N GLY A 13 8.27 -5.50 2.69
CA GLY A 13 7.34 -6.57 2.34
C GLY A 13 8.04 -7.92 2.22
N SER A 14 9.22 -7.95 1.60
CA SER A 14 10.05 -9.17 1.51
C SER A 14 10.56 -9.61 2.88
N TYR A 15 10.97 -8.67 3.73
CA TYR A 15 11.35 -8.93 5.12
C TYR A 15 10.18 -9.54 5.92
N PHE A 16 8.98 -8.97 5.83
CA PHE A 16 7.79 -9.51 6.51
C PHE A 16 7.43 -10.92 6.02
N ASN A 17 7.48 -11.14 4.71
CA ASN A 17 7.30 -12.49 4.16
C ASN A 17 8.35 -13.47 4.71
N TYR A 18 9.63 -13.06 4.80
CA TYR A 18 10.70 -13.90 5.34
C TYR A 18 10.46 -14.27 6.80
N ILE A 19 10.20 -13.29 7.68
CA ILE A 19 10.01 -13.59 9.11
C ILE A 19 8.77 -14.43 9.37
N LEU A 20 7.68 -14.22 8.61
CA LEU A 20 6.44 -14.97 8.77
C LEU A 20 6.59 -16.41 8.25
N LYS A 21 7.22 -16.61 7.08
CA LYS A 21 7.51 -17.96 6.55
C LYS A 21 8.40 -18.78 7.50
N ASN A 22 9.37 -18.13 8.13
CA ASN A 22 10.33 -18.78 9.03
C ASN A 22 9.90 -18.77 10.51
N LYS A 23 8.69 -18.30 10.83
CA LYS A 23 8.15 -18.23 12.20
C LYS A 23 9.05 -17.46 13.19
N ILE A 24 9.73 -16.42 12.71
CA ILE A 24 10.61 -15.56 13.51
C ILE A 24 9.74 -14.52 14.25
N LEU A 25 9.20 -14.93 15.39
CA LEU A 25 8.22 -14.14 16.16
C LEU A 25 8.79 -12.80 16.68
N SER A 26 10.09 -12.73 17.00
CA SER A 26 10.72 -11.52 17.52
C SER A 26 10.66 -10.35 16.53
N GLY A 27 11.02 -10.59 15.26
CA GLY A 27 11.04 -9.54 14.23
C GLY A 27 9.66 -8.89 13.98
N PHE A 28 8.60 -9.64 14.23
CA PHE A 28 7.22 -9.16 14.15
C PHE A 28 6.82 -8.30 15.35
N GLN A 29 7.19 -8.76 16.55
CA GLN A 29 6.92 -8.05 17.81
C GLN A 29 7.68 -6.72 17.87
N ASP A 30 8.93 -6.71 17.43
CA ASP A 30 9.76 -5.50 17.38
C ASP A 30 9.15 -4.45 16.45
N TYR A 31 8.75 -4.86 15.24
CA TYR A 31 8.09 -3.95 14.29
C TYR A 31 6.76 -3.42 14.83
N SER A 32 5.94 -4.28 15.43
CA SER A 32 4.68 -3.83 16.03
C SER A 32 4.92 -2.84 17.17
N SER A 33 5.90 -3.10 18.04
CA SER A 33 6.25 -2.22 19.15
C SER A 33 6.71 -0.84 18.62
N PHE A 34 7.55 -0.83 17.59
CA PHE A 34 7.93 0.40 16.89
C PHE A 34 6.70 1.14 16.35
N ARG A 35 5.79 0.43 15.68
CA ARG A 35 4.59 1.03 15.07
C ARG A 35 3.58 1.56 16.09
N SER A 36 3.45 0.92 17.26
CA SER A 36 2.54 1.34 18.33
C SER A 36 3.09 2.49 19.17
N ASN A 37 4.42 2.56 19.32
CA ASN A 37 5.09 3.56 20.16
C ASN A 37 5.60 4.78 19.38
N THR A 38 5.34 4.85 18.07
CA THR A 38 5.73 5.98 17.23
C THR A 38 4.56 6.50 16.41
N ASN A 39 4.71 7.69 15.83
CA ASN A 39 3.70 8.30 14.97
C ASN A 39 3.70 7.75 13.54
N VAL A 40 4.42 6.65 13.24
CA VAL A 40 4.58 6.15 11.87
C VAL A 40 3.24 5.82 11.20
N LYS A 41 2.26 5.28 11.95
CA LYS A 41 0.92 4.99 11.43
C LYS A 41 0.20 6.28 11.01
N ILE A 42 0.30 7.33 11.82
CA ILE A 42 -0.33 8.63 11.56
C ILE A 42 0.35 9.30 10.36
N ASN A 43 1.68 9.36 10.37
CA ASN A 43 2.47 9.96 9.30
C ASN A 43 2.20 9.28 7.95
N HIS A 44 2.17 7.95 7.92
CA HIS A 44 1.82 7.19 6.71
C HIS A 44 0.41 7.53 6.21
N SER A 45 -0.57 7.63 7.12
CA SER A 45 -1.95 7.97 6.77
C SER A 45 -2.07 9.40 6.22
N ILE A 46 -1.33 10.37 6.77
CA ILE A 46 -1.28 11.75 6.28
C ILE A 46 -0.74 11.79 4.85
N ILE A 47 0.34 11.07 4.56
CA ILE A 47 0.93 11.04 3.21
C ILE A 47 -0.05 10.43 2.19
N LEU A 48 -0.75 9.35 2.56
CA LEU A 48 -1.79 8.76 1.70
C LEU A 48 -2.95 9.72 1.44
N LEU A 49 -3.46 10.39 2.48
CA LEU A 49 -4.55 11.38 2.33
C LEU A 49 -4.10 12.59 1.51
N GLY A 50 -2.89 13.08 1.75
CA GLY A 50 -2.31 14.20 1.02
C GLY A 50 -2.26 13.95 -0.49
N GLN A 51 -1.94 12.71 -0.90
CA GLN A 51 -1.98 12.34 -2.32
C GLN A 51 -3.39 12.43 -2.93
N ILE A 52 -4.42 11.96 -2.22
CA ILE A 52 -5.80 12.05 -2.72
C ILE A 52 -6.18 13.52 -2.90
N ILE A 53 -5.84 14.37 -1.93
CA ILE A 53 -6.09 15.82 -2.00
C ILE A 53 -5.37 16.44 -3.21
N VAL A 54 -4.09 16.15 -3.41
CA VAL A 54 -3.33 16.64 -4.57
C VAL A 54 -3.94 16.16 -5.89
N SER A 55 -4.42 14.91 -5.95
CA SER A 55 -5.06 14.36 -7.15
C SER A 55 -6.38 15.06 -7.47
N ILE A 56 -7.19 15.36 -6.44
CA ILE A 56 -8.45 16.13 -6.58
C ILE A 56 -8.15 17.55 -7.08
N ILE A 57 -7.19 18.25 -6.46
CA ILE A 57 -6.80 19.61 -6.85
C ILE A 57 -6.30 19.60 -8.31
N SER A 58 -5.47 18.62 -8.68
CA SER A 58 -4.98 18.48 -10.05
C SER A 58 -6.11 18.27 -11.06
N LEU A 59 -7.09 17.42 -10.72
CA LEU A 59 -8.29 17.19 -11.54
C LEU A 59 -9.08 18.49 -11.73
N ILE A 60 -9.36 19.24 -10.67
CA ILE A 60 -10.12 20.50 -10.74
C ILE A 60 -9.39 21.54 -11.61
N LEU A 61 -8.08 21.69 -11.42
CA LEU A 61 -7.30 22.72 -12.12
C LEU A 61 -7.00 22.36 -13.58
N ASN A 62 -6.96 21.08 -13.94
CA ASN A 62 -6.52 20.62 -15.27
C ASN A 62 -7.56 19.80 -16.02
N TYR A 63 -8.84 19.79 -15.62
CA TYR A 63 -9.86 18.91 -16.23
C TYR A 63 -9.96 19.04 -17.76
N ASN A 64 -9.74 20.24 -18.30
CA ASN A 64 -9.76 20.52 -19.74
C ASN A 64 -8.55 19.97 -20.52
N LYS A 65 -7.45 19.62 -19.85
CA LYS A 65 -6.21 19.16 -20.49
C LYS A 65 -6.16 17.65 -20.68
N GLY A 66 -6.95 16.90 -19.91
CA GLY A 66 -6.99 15.44 -19.99
C GLY A 66 -7.76 14.81 -18.84
N PHE A 67 -9.08 14.83 -18.97
CA PHE A 67 -10.00 14.26 -17.98
C PHE A 67 -9.68 12.80 -17.64
N ASN A 68 -9.41 11.96 -18.65
CA ASN A 68 -9.19 10.52 -18.45
C ASN A 68 -7.97 10.21 -17.58
N PRO A 69 -6.74 10.71 -17.85
CA PRO A 69 -5.59 10.55 -16.96
C PRO A 69 -5.82 11.05 -15.53
N LEU A 70 -6.50 12.19 -15.38
CA LEU A 70 -6.78 12.79 -14.08
C LEU A 70 -7.77 11.92 -13.27
N CYS A 71 -8.85 11.44 -13.91
CA CYS A 71 -9.79 10.50 -13.30
C CYS A 71 -9.11 9.18 -12.93
N PHE A 72 -8.23 8.65 -13.79
CA PHE A 72 -7.48 7.44 -13.48
C PHE A 72 -6.59 7.62 -12.25
N SER A 73 -5.88 8.76 -12.12
CA SER A 73 -5.07 9.04 -10.94
C SER A 73 -5.87 9.09 -9.63
N LEU A 74 -7.11 9.57 -9.70
CA LEU A 74 -8.03 9.63 -8.57
C LEU A 74 -8.61 8.25 -8.22
N ILE A 75 -8.83 7.37 -9.20
CA ILE A 75 -9.44 6.05 -8.98
C ILE A 75 -8.46 4.99 -8.49
N VAL A 76 -7.15 5.12 -8.76
CA VAL A 76 -6.14 4.14 -8.35
C VAL A 76 -6.18 3.84 -6.84
N PRO A 77 -6.20 4.83 -5.91
CA PRO A 77 -6.34 4.55 -4.48
C PRO A 77 -7.61 3.77 -4.12
N ILE A 78 -8.71 3.98 -4.85
CA ILE A 78 -9.99 3.27 -4.64
C ILE A 78 -9.84 1.81 -5.07
N ILE A 79 -9.26 1.57 -6.26
CA ILE A 79 -8.98 0.20 -6.75
C ILE A 79 -8.12 -0.55 -5.74
N MET A 80 -7.08 0.11 -5.21
CA MET A 80 -6.23 -0.47 -4.18
C MET A 80 -7.03 -0.88 -2.95
N LEU A 81 -7.83 0.03 -2.38
CA LEU A 81 -8.64 -0.24 -1.20
C LEU A 81 -9.57 -1.45 -1.44
N VAL A 82 -10.23 -1.49 -2.60
CA VAL A 82 -11.11 -2.60 -2.99
C VAL A 82 -10.34 -3.92 -3.06
N LEU A 83 -9.18 -3.98 -3.72
CA LEU A 83 -8.35 -5.19 -3.79
C LEU A 83 -7.88 -5.62 -2.40
N HIS A 84 -7.50 -4.64 -1.56
CA HIS A 84 -7.03 -4.85 -0.22
C HIS A 84 -8.12 -5.47 0.68
N THR A 85 -9.38 -5.06 0.50
CA THR A 85 -10.55 -5.63 1.19
C THR A 85 -10.97 -6.98 0.61
N LEU A 86 -11.13 -7.11 -0.71
CA LEU A 86 -11.67 -8.32 -1.36
C LEU A 86 -10.76 -9.55 -1.19
N THR A 87 -9.44 -9.36 -1.15
CA THR A 87 -8.49 -10.45 -0.89
C THR A 87 -8.44 -10.87 0.58
N GLY A 88 -9.03 -10.08 1.48
CA GLY A 88 -8.88 -10.22 2.93
C GLY A 88 -7.46 -9.93 3.42
N PHE A 89 -6.58 -9.37 2.58
CA PHE A 89 -5.22 -9.03 2.94
C PHE A 89 -5.17 -7.97 4.04
N GLY A 90 -6.07 -6.97 4.03
CA GLY A 90 -6.00 -5.85 4.98
C GLY A 90 -6.29 -6.20 6.41
N GLU A 91 -7.16 -7.18 6.63
CA GLU A 91 -7.40 -7.69 7.97
C GLU A 91 -6.13 -8.33 8.53
N VAL A 92 -5.50 -9.20 7.72
CA VAL A 92 -4.28 -9.89 8.10
C VAL A 92 -3.09 -8.94 8.21
N GLU A 93 -2.95 -7.97 7.30
CA GLU A 93 -1.92 -6.95 7.36
C GLU A 93 -2.06 -6.12 8.64
N ASN A 94 -3.28 -5.73 9.02
CA ASN A 94 -3.49 -5.00 10.25
C ASN A 94 -3.19 -5.85 11.48
N LEU A 95 -3.56 -7.14 11.49
CA LEU A 95 -3.16 -8.07 12.54
C LEU A 95 -1.64 -8.15 12.63
N VAL A 96 -0.97 -8.29 11.48
CA VAL A 96 0.47 -8.39 11.40
C VAL A 96 1.14 -7.13 11.96
N ASN A 97 0.67 -5.98 11.52
CA ASN A 97 1.21 -4.70 11.95
C ASN A 97 0.77 -4.29 13.38
N SER A 98 -0.06 -5.10 14.06
CA SER A 98 -0.54 -4.83 15.42
C SER A 98 0.12 -5.70 16.49
N GLY A 99 1.00 -6.63 16.10
CA GLY A 99 1.74 -7.45 17.07
C GLY A 99 0.87 -8.51 17.74
N LYS A 100 -0.40 -8.61 17.34
CA LYS A 100 -1.32 -9.65 17.81
C LYS A 100 -0.89 -11.01 17.31
N LYS A 101 -1.27 -12.06 18.04
CA LYS A 101 -1.06 -13.45 17.61
C LYS A 101 -1.75 -13.66 16.26
N VAL A 102 -0.98 -14.14 15.28
CA VAL A 102 -1.45 -14.44 13.93
C VAL A 102 -1.50 -15.96 13.76
N GLU A 103 -2.62 -16.49 13.30
CA GLU A 103 -2.80 -17.92 13.03
C GLU A 103 -2.13 -18.35 11.72
N MET A 104 -1.87 -19.65 11.54
CA MET A 104 -1.15 -20.12 10.34
C MET A 104 -1.89 -19.85 9.03
N ASN A 105 -3.21 -20.01 9.00
CA ASN A 105 -4.06 -19.65 7.85
C ASN A 105 -3.95 -18.15 7.48
N GLN A 106 -3.82 -17.28 8.48
CA GLN A 106 -3.63 -15.85 8.30
C GLN A 106 -2.22 -15.57 7.76
N ILE A 107 -1.19 -16.23 8.29
CA ILE A 107 0.19 -16.13 7.76
C ILE A 107 0.24 -16.53 6.28
N GLU A 108 -0.38 -17.65 5.90
CA GLU A 108 -0.44 -18.11 4.51
C GLU A 108 -1.12 -17.07 3.61
N LYS A 109 -2.25 -16.50 4.07
CA LYS A 109 -2.94 -15.44 3.34
C LYS A 109 -2.07 -14.18 3.19
N TYR A 110 -1.37 -13.76 4.25
CA TYR A 110 -0.45 -12.62 4.18
C TYR A 110 0.62 -12.85 3.13
N VAL A 111 1.33 -13.97 3.24
CA VAL A 111 2.46 -14.30 2.37
C VAL A 111 2.03 -14.43 0.90
N THR A 112 0.83 -14.97 0.67
CA THR A 112 0.24 -15.13 -0.67
C THR A 112 -0.04 -13.79 -1.31
N TRP A 113 -0.61 -12.83 -0.57
CA TRP A 113 -1.12 -11.58 -1.15
C TRP A 113 -0.21 -10.37 -1.00
N ASN A 114 0.68 -10.36 -0.01
CA ASN A 114 1.49 -9.19 0.31
C ASN A 114 2.26 -8.66 -0.91
N ILE A 115 3.13 -9.49 -1.49
CA ILE A 115 3.96 -9.07 -2.61
C ILE A 115 3.13 -8.87 -3.90
N PRO A 116 2.26 -9.81 -4.31
CA PRO A 116 1.46 -9.62 -5.53
C PRO A 116 0.59 -8.37 -5.53
N LEU A 117 -0.07 -8.04 -4.42
CA LEU A 117 -0.89 -6.83 -4.33
C LEU A 117 -0.04 -5.57 -4.46
N HIS A 118 1.09 -5.50 -3.75
CA HIS A 118 1.96 -4.32 -3.82
C HIS A 118 2.61 -4.15 -5.21
N ILE A 119 2.87 -5.24 -5.95
CA ILE A 119 3.27 -5.18 -7.37
C ILE A 119 2.14 -4.63 -8.24
N ILE A 120 0.90 -5.07 -8.05
CA ILE A 120 -0.27 -4.52 -8.77
C ILE A 120 -0.39 -3.02 -8.48
N TYR A 121 -0.24 -2.60 -7.23
CA TYR A 121 -0.29 -1.20 -6.83
C TYR A 121 0.83 -0.37 -7.46
N PHE A 122 2.05 -0.92 -7.50
CA PHE A 122 3.17 -0.33 -8.21
C PHE A 122 2.84 -0.08 -9.68
N ILE A 123 2.33 -1.09 -10.39
CA ILE A 123 1.98 -1.00 -11.81
C ILE A 123 0.89 0.04 -12.04
N LEU A 124 -0.19 0.02 -11.24
CA LEU A 124 -1.28 1.00 -11.36
C LEU A 124 -0.78 2.43 -11.16
N TYR A 125 0.07 2.67 -10.17
CA TYR A 125 0.66 3.98 -9.95
C TYR A 125 1.68 4.39 -11.01
N LEU A 126 2.40 3.44 -11.61
CA LEU A 126 3.32 3.71 -12.70
C LEU A 126 2.56 4.16 -13.95
N ILE A 127 1.53 3.40 -14.35
CA ILE A 127 0.64 3.76 -15.48
C ILE A 127 -0.02 5.11 -15.22
N SER A 128 -0.51 5.36 -14.01
CA SER A 128 -1.10 6.66 -13.66
C SER A 128 -0.09 7.80 -13.80
N ALA A 129 1.16 7.61 -13.38
CA ALA A 129 2.19 8.62 -13.53
C ALA A 129 2.53 8.89 -15.00
N GLU A 130 2.66 7.85 -15.82
CA GLU A 130 2.92 7.97 -17.27
C GLU A 130 1.79 8.72 -17.99
N GLN A 131 0.54 8.40 -17.68
CA GLN A 131 -0.61 9.10 -18.23
C GLN A 131 -0.63 10.58 -17.83
N LEU A 132 -0.28 10.91 -16.58
CA LEU A 132 -0.20 12.30 -16.15
C LEU A 132 0.97 13.04 -16.83
N LEU A 133 2.10 12.38 -17.07
CA LEU A 133 3.23 12.96 -17.80
C LEU A 133 2.87 13.31 -19.24
N SER A 134 1.99 12.53 -19.89
CA SER A 134 1.51 12.83 -21.25
C SER A 134 0.63 14.09 -21.36
N LEU A 135 0.28 14.73 -20.24
CA LEU A 135 -0.49 15.99 -20.21
C LEU A 135 0.39 17.25 -20.30
N PHE A 136 1.72 17.09 -20.28
CA PHE A 136 2.71 18.16 -20.40
C PHE A 136 3.41 18.11 -21.76
#